data_AF-A0A920T749-F1
#
_entry.id   AF-A0A920T749-F1
#
_cell.length_a   1.000
_cell.length_b   1.000
_cell.length_c   1.000
_cell.angle_alpha   90.00
_cell.angle_beta   90.00
_cell.angle_gamma   90.00
#
_symmetry.space_group_name_H-M   'P 1'
#
loop_
_entity.id
_entity.type
_entity.pdbx_description
1 polymer ?
#
loop_
_entity_poly.entity_id
_entity_poly.type
_entity_poly.pdbx_seq_one_letter_code
_entity_poly.pdbx_strand_id
1 'polypeptide(L)'
;MLKKNGIPHNVLNAKQHKGEAEIVARAGQKGAVTIATNMAGRGTDIKLGDGIKELGGLHIIGTERHESRRIDLQLRGRSGRQGDAGSSVFYFH
;
A
#
# COMPACT_ATOMS: atom_id res chain seq x y z
N MET A 1 11.31 -4.73 12.32
CA MET A 1 10.27 -5.59 12.91
C MET A 1 9.84 -6.69 11.95
N LEU A 2 9.39 -6.40 10.72
CA LEU A 2 8.95 -7.44 9.75
C LEU A 2 10.01 -8.51 9.42
N LYS A 3 11.27 -8.10 9.15
CA LYS A 3 12.37 -9.05 8.89
C LYS A 3 12.61 -10.02 10.04
N LYS A 4 12.47 -9.57 11.30
CA LYS A 4 12.65 -10.41 12.49
C LYS A 4 11.52 -11.44 12.64
N ASN A 5 10.33 -11.12 12.15
CA ASN A 5 9.16 -12.01 12.16
C ASN A 5 9.08 -12.90 10.90
N GLY A 6 10.10 -12.89 10.03
CA GLY A 6 10.10 -13.70 8.81
C GLY A 6 9.07 -13.28 7.76
N ILE A 7 8.55 -12.06 7.80
CA ILE A 7 7.54 -11.58 6.86
C ILE A 7 8.24 -10.98 5.63
N PRO A 8 8.11 -11.56 4.42
CA PRO A 8 8.65 -10.98 3.20
C PRO A 8 7.96 -9.64 2.90
N HIS A 9 8.75 -8.61 2.58
CA HIS A 9 8.22 -7.28 2.32
C HIS A 9 9.16 -6.48 1.41
N ASN A 10 8.60 -5.50 0.71
CA ASN A 10 9.33 -4.50 -0.06
C ASN A 10 9.30 -3.15 0.66
N VAL A 11 10.34 -2.33 0.49
CA VAL A 11 10.42 -0.98 1.06
C VAL A 11 10.67 0.01 -0.08
N LEU A 12 9.82 1.02 -0.18
CA LEU A 12 9.89 2.11 -1.15
C LEU A 12 10.21 3.41 -0.44
N ASN A 13 11.24 4.10 -0.94
CA ASN A 13 11.83 5.27 -0.27
C ASN A 13 11.86 6.52 -1.17
N ALA A 14 11.13 6.49 -2.30
CA ALA A 14 11.04 7.55 -3.29
C ALA A 14 12.36 7.90 -4.00
N LYS A 15 13.39 7.04 -3.93
CA LYS A 15 14.69 7.29 -4.58
C LYS A 15 14.75 6.81 -6.02
N GLN A 16 13.99 5.78 -6.39
CA GLN A 16 14.05 5.15 -7.72
C GLN A 16 12.65 4.95 -8.31
N HIS A 17 12.14 5.95 -9.01
CA HIS A 17 10.75 5.94 -9.48
C HIS A 17 10.38 4.76 -10.40
N LYS A 18 11.27 4.33 -11.30
CA LYS A 18 10.96 3.26 -12.27
C LYS A 18 10.83 1.88 -11.58
N GLY A 19 11.78 1.50 -10.74
CA GLY A 19 11.74 0.22 -10.02
C GLY A 19 10.64 0.18 -8.96
N GLU A 20 10.37 1.31 -8.30
CA GLU A 20 9.28 1.41 -7.33
C GLU A 20 7.91 1.21 -7.98
N ALA A 21 7.69 1.73 -9.19
CA ALA A 21 6.44 1.49 -9.93
C ALA A 21 6.20 -0.01 -10.16
N GLU A 22 7.24 -0.78 -10.53
CA GLU A 22 7.11 -2.22 -10.74
C GLU A 22 6.78 -2.99 -9.45
N ILE A 23 7.29 -2.52 -8.31
CA ILE A 23 6.98 -3.10 -6.99
C ILE A 23 5.53 -2.77 -6.60
N VAL A 24 5.10 -1.52 -6.80
CA VAL A 24 3.75 -1.06 -6.45
C VAL A 24 2.70 -1.76 -7.31
N ALA A 25 2.96 -1.94 -8.61
CA ALA A 25 2.06 -2.67 -9.51
C ALA A 25 1.80 -4.11 -9.04
N ARG A 26 2.76 -4.71 -8.31
CA ARG A 26 2.67 -6.05 -7.73
C ARG A 26 2.16 -6.07 -6.28
N ALA A 27 1.88 -4.91 -5.68
CA ALA A 27 1.45 -4.83 -4.28
C ALA A 27 0.04 -5.40 -4.02
N GLY A 28 -0.78 -5.60 -5.06
CA GLY A 28 -2.11 -6.19 -4.95
C GLY A 28 -2.13 -7.71 -5.07
N GLN A 29 -0.97 -8.38 -5.09
CA GLN A 29 -0.86 -9.84 -5.17
C GLN A 29 -0.96 -10.51 -3.80
N LYS A 30 -1.32 -11.80 -3.78
CA LYS A 30 -1.50 -12.56 -2.53
C LYS A 30 -0.22 -12.56 -1.69
N GLY A 31 -0.34 -12.15 -0.43
CA GLY A 31 0.79 -12.11 0.51
C GLY A 31 1.80 -10.99 0.27
N ALA A 32 1.54 -10.07 -0.68
CA ALA A 32 2.40 -8.93 -0.90
C ALA A 32 2.32 -7.95 0.28
N VAL A 33 3.49 -7.59 0.82
CA VAL A 33 3.63 -6.55 1.84
C VAL A 33 4.56 -5.48 1.32
N THR A 34 4.08 -4.25 1.24
CA THR A 34 4.86 -3.11 0.73
C THR A 34 4.79 -1.96 1.72
N ILE A 35 5.96 -1.50 2.16
CA ILE A 35 6.12 -0.31 3.00
C ILE A 35 6.51 0.85 2.09
N ALA A 36 5.75 1.94 2.11
CA ALA A 36 6.04 3.13 1.30
C ALA A 36 6.16 4.37 2.20
N THR A 37 7.28 5.09 2.11
CA THR A 37 7.45 6.38 2.81
C THR A 37 6.87 7.53 1.98
N ASN A 38 6.13 8.45 2.60
CA ASN A 38 5.65 9.70 2.00
C ASN A 38 5.04 9.57 0.59
N MET A 39 4.23 8.53 0.37
CA MET A 39 3.58 8.21 -0.92
C MET A 39 4.54 7.79 -2.04
N ALA A 40 5.67 7.14 -1.73
CA ALA A 40 6.46 6.43 -2.73
C ALA A 40 5.57 5.50 -3.58
N GLY A 41 5.78 5.48 -4.90
CA GLY A 41 4.87 4.78 -5.82
C GLY A 41 3.62 5.57 -6.25
N ARG A 42 3.53 6.86 -5.93
CA ARG A 42 2.44 7.74 -6.39
C ARG A 42 2.26 7.64 -7.91
N GLY A 43 1.00 7.61 -8.35
CA GLY A 43 0.65 7.53 -9.77
C GLY A 43 0.67 6.11 -10.35
N THR A 44 1.25 5.13 -9.66
CA THR A 44 1.18 3.72 -10.09
C THR A 44 -0.12 3.09 -9.59
N ASP A 45 -0.79 2.32 -10.44
CA ASP A 45 -2.01 1.61 -10.04
C ASP A 45 -1.70 0.30 -9.32
N ILE A 46 -2.52 -0.06 -8.32
CA ILE A 46 -2.40 -1.32 -7.59
C ILE A 46 -3.59 -2.20 -8.00
N LYS A 47 -3.37 -3.08 -8.97
CA LYS A 47 -4.39 -4.04 -9.40
C LYS A 47 -4.40 -5.22 -8.45
N LEU A 48 -5.59 -5.60 -8.00
CA LEU A 48 -5.78 -6.81 -7.21
C LEU A 48 -5.55 -8.03 -8.09
N GLY A 49 -4.75 -8.98 -7.59
CA GLY A 49 -4.57 -10.29 -8.23
C GLY A 49 -5.82 -11.17 -8.09
N ASP A 50 -5.80 -12.31 -8.76
CA ASP A 50 -6.90 -13.28 -8.72
C ASP A 50 -7.16 -13.77 -7.30
N GLY A 51 -8.44 -13.83 -6.89
CA GLY A 51 -8.84 -14.30 -5.57
C GLY A 51 -8.65 -13.28 -4.44
N ILE A 52 -8.12 -12.09 -4.71
CA ILE A 52 -7.83 -11.09 -3.66
C ILE A 52 -9.07 -10.30 -3.24
N LYS A 53 -10.01 -10.07 -4.16
CA LYS A 53 -11.26 -9.37 -3.86
C LYS A 53 -12.08 -10.14 -2.81
N GLU A 54 -12.08 -11.46 -2.93
CA GLU A 54 -12.75 -12.42 -2.05
C GLU A 54 -12.11 -12.47 -0.65
N LEU A 55 -10.82 -12.10 -0.54
CA LEU A 55 -10.10 -11.98 0.73
C LEU A 55 -10.27 -10.60 1.40
N GLY A 56 -11.10 -9.71 0.84
CA GLY A 56 -11.33 -8.36 1.35
C GLY A 56 -10.47 -7.28 0.69
N GLY A 57 -9.68 -7.64 -0.33
CA GLY A 57 -8.95 -6.69 -1.18
C GLY A 57 -7.70 -6.09 -0.54
N LEU A 58 -7.28 -4.93 -1.06
CA LEU A 58 -6.08 -4.23 -0.57
C LEU A 58 -6.36 -3.60 0.81
N HIS A 59 -5.51 -3.92 1.78
CA HIS A 59 -5.53 -3.31 3.11
C HIS A 59 -4.44 -2.24 3.24
N ILE A 60 -4.83 -1.03 3.61
CA ILE A 60 -3.93 0.12 3.79
C ILE A 60 -3.73 0.38 5.29
N ILE A 61 -2.47 0.48 5.71
CA ILE A 61 -2.11 0.83 7.08
C ILE A 61 -1.38 2.18 7.05
N GLY A 62 -1.96 3.19 7.69
CA GLY A 62 -1.27 4.44 8.03
C GLY A 62 -0.62 4.31 9.39
N THR A 63 0.69 4.48 9.47
CA THR A 63 1.45 4.37 10.73
C THR A 63 1.61 5.71 11.45
N GLU A 64 1.33 6.82 10.76
CA GLU A 64 1.42 8.18 11.28
C GLU A 64 0.33 9.05 10.65
N ARG A 65 0.09 10.22 11.25
CA ARG A 65 -0.78 11.24 10.68
C ARG A 65 0.07 12.29 9.97
N HIS A 66 -0.18 12.52 8.69
CA HIS A 66 0.49 13.62 8.00
C HIS A 66 -0.07 14.96 8.47
N GLU A 67 0.75 16.02 8.45
CA GLU A 67 0.30 17.41 8.69
C GLU A 67 -0.86 17.83 7.76
N SER A 68 -0.98 17.17 6.60
CA SER A 68 -1.99 17.43 5.61
C SER A 68 -2.91 16.23 5.51
N ARG A 69 -4.16 16.41 5.95
CA ARG A 69 -5.21 15.39 5.82
C ARG A 69 -5.39 14.90 4.37
N ARG A 70 -5.06 15.75 3.39
CA ARG A 70 -5.10 15.40 1.96
C ARG A 70 -4.14 14.25 1.62
N ILE A 71 -3.01 14.12 2.32
CA ILE A 71 -2.05 13.03 2.09
C ILE A 71 -2.60 11.73 2.68
N ASP A 72 -3.18 11.76 3.89
CA ASP A 72 -3.84 10.60 4.48
C ASP A 72 -5.01 10.09 3.61
N LEU A 73 -5.79 11.01 3.04
CA LEU A 73 -6.89 10.67 2.11
C LEU A 73 -6.36 10.07 0.80
N GLN A 74 -5.22 10.54 0.29
CA GLN A 74 -4.57 9.92 -0.86
C GLN A 74 -4.10 8.50 -0.56
N LEU A 75 -3.56 8.26 0.64
CA LEU A 75 -3.16 6.92 1.07
C LEU A 75 -4.38 5.99 1.16
N ARG A 76 -5.50 6.45 1.77
CA ARG A 76 -6.78 5.69 1.81
C ARG A 76 -7.27 5.31 0.42
N GLY A 77 -7.25 6.26 -0.50
CA GLY A 77 -7.70 6.09 -1.88
C GLY A 77 -6.84 5.15 -2.74
N ARG A 78 -5.76 4.57 -2.20
CA ARG A 78 -5.02 3.48 -2.86
C ARG A 78 -5.77 2.15 -2.80
N SER A 79 -6.69 1.98 -1.85
CA SER A 79 -7.61 0.83 -1.75
C SER A 79 -8.99 1.15 -2.31
N GLY A 80 -9.84 0.13 -2.50
CA GLY A 80 -11.25 0.34 -2.87
C GLY A 80 -11.45 0.86 -4.31
N ARG A 81 -10.48 0.62 -5.19
CA ARG A 81 -10.49 1.18 -6.54
C ARG A 81 -11.65 0.60 -7.36
N GLN A 82 -12.41 1.45 -8.05
CA GLN A 82 -13.53 1.02 -8.90
C GLN A 82 -14.57 0.13 -8.21
N GLY A 83 -14.76 0.29 -6.89
CA GLY A 83 -15.70 -0.52 -6.12
C GLY A 83 -15.13 -1.87 -5.68
N ASP A 84 -13.83 -2.12 -5.88
CA ASP A 84 -13.15 -3.27 -5.31
C ASP A 84 -13.27 -3.28 -3.79
N ALA A 85 -13.27 -4.48 -3.21
CA ALA A 85 -13.09 -4.63 -1.77
C ALA A 85 -11.76 -3.99 -1.35
N GLY A 86 -11.75 -3.36 -0.19
CA GLY A 86 -10.57 -2.74 0.37
C GLY A 86 -10.86 -2.14 1.73
N SER A 87 -9.82 -1.93 2.51
CA SER A 87 -9.94 -1.37 3.85
C SER A 87 -8.74 -0.53 4.19
N SER A 88 -8.91 0.40 5.13
CA SER A 88 -7.83 1.23 5.62
C SER A 88 -7.93 1.45 7.12
N VAL A 89 -6.81 1.30 7.84
CA VAL A 89 -6.70 1.57 9.27
C VAL A 89 -5.52 2.49 9.51
N PHE A 90 -5.69 3.44 10.44
CA PHE A 90 -4.64 4.39 10.80
C PHE A 90 -4.36 4.25 12.29
N TYR A 91 -3.09 4.03 12.63
CA TYR A 91 -2.60 3.97 14.00
C TYR A 91 -1.92 5.29 14.32
N PHE A 92 -2.33 5.93 15.41
CA PHE A 92 -1.76 7.17 15.91
C PHE A 92 -1.33 6.96 17.36
N HIS A 93 -0.21 7.53 17.75
CA HIS A 93 0.32 7.55 19.11
C HIS A 93 0.41 8.99 19.62
#